data_AF-A0A940BRG9-F1
#
_entry.id   AF-A0A940BRG9-F1
#
_cell.length_a   1.000
_cell.length_b   1.000
_cell.length_c   1.000
_cell.angle_alpha   90.00
_cell.angle_beta   90.00
_cell.angle_gamma   90.00
#
_symmetry.space_group_name_H-M   'P 1'
#
loop_
_entity.id
_entity.type
_entity.pdbx_description
1 polymer ?
#
loop_
_entity_poly.entity_id
_entity_poly.type
_entity_poly.pdbx_seq_one_letter_code
_entity_poly.pdbx_strand_id
1 'polypeptide(L)'
;VLCAAMLLSIAGCSGGGDDTTADVVTEPQTTEAETTAEITEAPETETETEEVTTAPTFTDPSEEVLNTPAATQFTVSRVFGNDMVIQRNEYIRVWGFADEDQNGKRVNAEFAGLIGAALIEDGKFMITLNGSLPECTEPRPFRVYGDGVEYTFNDVLVGDVYWMVGQSNATYPVQSIKNEPLSSSAGRSVGISDNDLIRLHRSTSDDPAGLTVGTADVNEDTPIKRGWQKPTKGALLFSALGYFTAKQLYDRLEGKIPIGMIEFASGGAALNAFCPNEICDQLKIDKFDSAKGVYTAPSVNNHPTRFMYNHYMYAFQKYPICGIIWYQGESDCTSQNDKKYPARFDALITEYRNRHDLINHDYPVFIIEFPAIWQSFPFETIRQYMGTIPNVTKNTHLCQSSDLWKDTKYENSLHPYVKWEQSVRMTNIILANVYGIGDPAYVEGPSAVSIEYSDDKQSAVITFRNVGDGLRIEGDELKGFIANGSTKAKMTAEIIDKDKVRVTYTKSIKSVSYNAGLQDTFPETITLCNSEGVPCNSFIIK
;
A
#
# COMPACT_ATOMS: atom_id res chain seq x y z
N VAL A 1 -28.70 6.93 -17.14
CA VAL A 1 -29.67 7.01 -18.26
C VAL A 1 -29.24 8.16 -19.15
N LEU A 2 -29.19 7.87 -20.46
CA LEU A 2 -28.86 8.69 -21.64
C LEU A 2 -27.37 8.84 -22.05
N CYS A 3 -27.14 8.21 -23.20
CA CYS A 3 -25.95 8.00 -24.02
C CYS A 3 -25.72 9.13 -25.06
N ALA A 4 -24.69 8.89 -25.88
CA ALA A 4 -24.47 9.32 -27.29
C ALA A 4 -23.53 10.53 -27.45
N ALA A 5 -22.61 10.60 -28.41
CA ALA A 5 -22.07 9.71 -29.43
C ALA A 5 -20.88 10.46 -30.07
N MET A 6 -19.90 9.76 -30.65
CA MET A 6 -19.37 10.09 -31.99
C MET A 6 -18.44 8.99 -32.50
N LEU A 7 -18.77 8.50 -33.69
CA LEU A 7 -18.04 7.53 -34.50
C LEU A 7 -17.97 8.08 -35.94
N LEU A 8 -16.83 7.79 -36.59
CA LEU A 8 -16.58 7.64 -38.03
C LEU A 8 -16.43 8.88 -38.95
N SER A 9 -15.25 8.97 -39.59
CA SER A 9 -15.11 8.80 -41.05
C SER A 9 -13.68 8.40 -41.46
N ILE A 10 -13.56 7.72 -42.60
CA ILE A 10 -12.44 6.93 -43.14
C ILE A 10 -11.98 7.51 -44.51
N ALA A 11 -10.76 7.12 -44.93
CA ALA A 11 -10.19 7.03 -46.30
C ALA A 11 -9.24 8.17 -46.71
N GLY A 12 -8.08 7.94 -47.36
CA GLY A 12 -7.47 6.73 -47.91
C GLY A 12 -6.15 7.03 -48.66
N CYS A 13 -5.64 6.00 -49.36
CA CYS A 13 -4.64 5.99 -50.47
C CYS A 13 -3.14 5.75 -50.18
N SER A 14 -2.76 4.47 -50.27
CA SER A 14 -1.76 3.81 -51.15
C SER A 14 -0.57 4.55 -51.79
N GLY A 15 0.61 3.90 -51.80
CA GLY A 15 1.39 3.65 -53.03
C GLY A 15 2.93 3.72 -52.97
N GLY A 16 3.59 2.63 -53.41
CA GLY A 16 4.98 2.54 -53.98
C GLY A 16 6.15 2.66 -52.99
N GLY A 17 7.27 1.92 -53.04
CA GLY A 17 8.00 1.15 -54.06
C GLY A 17 9.50 1.38 -53.75
N ASP A 18 10.22 0.38 -53.24
CA ASP A 18 11.24 -0.46 -53.91
C ASP A 18 12.67 0.11 -53.96
N ASP A 19 13.64 -0.80 -53.78
CA ASP A 19 15.06 -0.77 -54.20
C ASP A 19 16.05 0.18 -53.48
N THR A 20 17.34 -0.11 -53.26
CA THR A 20 18.25 -1.26 -53.48
C THR A 20 19.61 -0.94 -52.82
N THR A 21 20.32 -1.98 -52.33
CA THR A 21 21.82 -2.19 -52.35
C THR A 21 22.75 -1.12 -51.72
N ALA A 22 23.96 -1.38 -51.22
CA ALA A 22 24.93 -2.47 -51.39
C ALA A 22 25.92 -2.50 -50.19
N ASP A 23 26.55 -3.66 -50.03
CA ASP A 23 27.67 -3.99 -49.14
C ASP A 23 28.92 -3.12 -49.33
N VAL A 24 29.70 -2.93 -48.25
CA VAL A 24 31.17 -2.98 -48.31
C VAL A 24 31.72 -3.66 -47.05
N VAL A 25 32.34 -4.80 -47.29
CA VAL A 25 33.22 -5.57 -46.40
C VAL A 25 34.57 -4.86 -46.28
N THR A 26 35.17 -4.81 -45.09
CA THR A 26 36.64 -4.92 -44.90
C THR A 26 37.01 -4.96 -43.40
N GLU A 27 37.33 -6.16 -42.92
CA GLU A 27 38.41 -6.40 -41.95
C GLU A 27 39.62 -6.94 -42.75
N PRO A 28 40.86 -7.10 -42.22
CA PRO A 28 41.30 -7.00 -40.82
C PRO A 28 42.60 -6.18 -40.64
N GLN A 29 43.04 -5.95 -39.40
CA GLN A 29 44.43 -6.26 -38.98
C GLN A 29 44.67 -6.04 -37.49
N THR A 30 45.27 -7.07 -36.90
CA THR A 30 45.85 -7.19 -35.56
C THR A 30 47.15 -6.41 -35.44
N THR A 31 47.35 -5.70 -34.32
CA THR A 31 48.68 -5.52 -33.71
C THR A 31 48.53 -5.34 -32.19
N GLU A 32 49.16 -6.25 -31.45
CA GLU A 32 49.46 -6.13 -30.03
C GLU A 32 50.48 -5.00 -29.81
N ALA A 33 50.25 -4.18 -28.77
CA ALA A 33 51.28 -3.39 -28.13
C ALA A 33 50.88 -3.16 -26.67
N GLU A 34 51.60 -3.79 -25.76
CA GLU A 34 51.62 -3.47 -24.33
C GLU A 34 52.23 -2.08 -24.13
N THR A 35 51.49 -1.20 -23.47
CA THR A 35 52.06 -0.02 -22.81
C THR A 35 51.43 0.14 -21.43
N THR A 36 52.30 0.01 -20.43
CA THR A 36 52.09 0.33 -19.01
C THR A 36 51.49 1.72 -18.83
N ALA A 37 50.31 1.79 -18.23
CA ALA A 37 49.68 3.04 -17.81
C ALA A 37 49.80 3.19 -16.29
N GLU A 38 50.27 4.38 -15.88
CA GLU A 38 50.32 4.87 -14.51
C GLU A 38 48.95 4.79 -13.83
N ILE A 39 48.96 4.32 -12.58
CA ILE A 39 47.81 4.32 -11.68
C ILE A 39 47.62 5.77 -11.21
N THR A 40 46.63 6.45 -11.77
CA THR A 40 46.03 7.63 -11.15
C THR A 40 44.91 7.16 -10.22
N GLU A 41 45.06 7.47 -8.93
CA GLU A 41 44.06 7.21 -7.89
C GLU A 41 42.71 7.82 -8.29
N ALA A 42 41.67 6.98 -8.28
CA ALA A 42 40.29 7.42 -8.36
C ALA A 42 39.91 8.10 -7.03
N PRO A 43 39.13 9.20 -7.05
CA PRO A 43 38.72 9.86 -5.83
C PRO A 43 37.85 8.92 -5.00
N GLU A 44 38.22 8.76 -3.72
CA GLU A 44 37.44 8.05 -2.71
C GLU A 44 36.03 8.66 -2.70
N THR A 45 35.06 7.87 -3.11
CA THR A 45 33.65 8.18 -2.89
C THR A 45 33.40 7.83 -1.44
N GLU A 46 33.32 8.86 -0.60
CA GLU A 46 32.77 8.74 0.75
C GLU A 46 31.38 8.12 0.60
N THR A 47 31.27 6.82 0.89
CA THR A 47 30.00 6.20 1.18
C THR A 47 29.49 6.87 2.45
N GLU A 48 28.55 7.82 2.29
CA GLU A 48 27.66 8.24 3.38
C GLU A 48 27.06 6.95 3.95
N THR A 49 27.53 6.57 5.12
CA THR A 49 26.87 5.59 5.96
C THR A 49 25.47 6.14 6.22
N GLU A 50 24.44 5.48 5.70
CA GLU A 50 23.05 5.72 6.09
C GLU A 50 23.01 5.87 7.61
N GLU A 51 22.55 7.03 8.10
CA GLU A 51 22.19 7.18 9.50
C GLU A 51 21.16 6.10 9.80
N VAL A 52 21.59 5.06 10.50
CA VAL A 52 20.68 4.10 11.13
C VAL A 52 19.82 4.94 12.06
N THR A 53 18.57 5.17 11.65
CA THR A 53 17.55 5.81 12.48
C THR A 53 17.43 4.97 13.74
N THR A 54 18.08 5.41 14.81
CA THR A 54 18.00 4.76 16.11
C THR A 54 16.54 4.81 16.52
N ALA A 55 15.97 3.66 16.93
CA ALA A 55 14.61 3.59 17.45
C ALA A 55 14.36 4.75 18.45
N PRO A 56 13.17 5.36 18.46
CA PRO A 56 12.87 6.49 19.34
C PRO A 56 13.31 6.20 20.77
N THR A 57 14.11 7.08 21.35
CA THR A 57 14.51 6.96 22.75
C THR A 57 13.54 7.78 23.60
N PHE A 58 12.76 7.10 24.44
CA PHE A 58 11.93 7.78 25.42
C PHE A 58 12.81 8.45 26.47
N THR A 59 12.53 9.71 26.77
CA THR A 59 13.14 10.46 27.86
C THR A 59 12.03 10.87 28.83
N ASP A 60 12.17 10.52 30.11
CA ASP A 60 11.24 10.98 31.14
C ASP A 60 11.14 12.51 31.11
N PRO A 61 9.94 13.08 31.35
CA PRO A 61 9.81 14.53 31.47
C PRO A 61 10.74 15.03 32.57
N SER A 62 11.53 16.06 32.27
CA SER A 62 12.48 16.62 33.23
C SER A 62 11.75 17.16 34.47
N GLU A 63 12.44 17.21 35.62
CA GLU A 63 11.88 17.85 36.81
C GLU A 63 11.44 19.30 36.54
N GLU A 64 12.11 19.99 35.62
CA GLU A 64 11.72 21.33 35.16
C GLU A 64 10.32 21.31 34.54
N VAL A 65 10.05 20.40 33.60
CA VAL A 65 8.71 20.24 33.00
C VAL A 65 7.67 19.94 34.08
N LEU A 66 7.97 19.04 35.02
CA LEU A 66 7.05 18.64 36.10
C LEU A 66 6.78 19.74 37.15
N ASN A 67 7.65 20.74 37.25
CA ASN A 67 7.48 21.89 38.16
C ASN A 67 6.81 23.11 37.50
N THR A 68 6.72 23.14 36.17
CA THR A 68 6.04 24.21 35.41
C THR A 68 4.53 24.25 35.71
N PRO A 69 3.87 25.43 35.69
CA PRO A 69 2.42 25.51 35.78
C PRO A 69 1.71 24.72 34.67
N ALA A 70 0.61 24.04 35.00
CA ALA A 70 -0.18 23.32 34.02
C ALA A 70 -1.03 24.28 33.16
N ALA A 71 -1.32 23.88 31.92
CA ALA A 71 -2.15 24.65 31.01
C ALA A 71 -3.60 24.71 31.52
N THR A 72 -4.24 25.88 31.37
CA THR A 72 -5.63 26.11 31.79
C THR A 72 -6.61 26.03 30.61
N GLN A 73 -6.11 25.90 29.38
CA GLN A 73 -6.89 25.77 28.16
C GLN A 73 -6.05 25.05 27.10
N PHE A 74 -6.62 24.05 26.44
CA PHE A 74 -6.03 23.37 25.27
C PHE A 74 -7.10 22.48 24.62
N THR A 75 -6.81 21.97 23.44
CA THR A 75 -7.58 20.93 22.74
C THR A 75 -6.70 19.72 22.44
N VAL A 76 -7.28 18.53 22.44
CA VAL A 76 -6.60 17.30 22.00
C VAL A 76 -7.01 17.03 20.55
N SER A 77 -6.08 16.54 19.73
CA SER A 77 -6.37 16.24 18.33
C SER A 77 -7.54 15.25 18.18
N ARG A 78 -8.37 15.48 17.16
CA ARG A 78 -9.56 14.67 16.84
C ARG A 78 -9.26 13.28 16.30
N VAL A 79 -7.97 12.96 16.08
CA VAL A 79 -7.51 11.58 15.83
C VAL A 79 -7.77 10.66 17.03
N PHE A 80 -7.86 11.23 18.23
CA PHE A 80 -8.20 10.54 19.47
C PHE A 80 -9.69 10.64 19.75
N GLY A 81 -10.25 9.59 20.34
CA GLY A 81 -11.67 9.53 20.66
C GLY A 81 -12.01 8.38 21.60
N ASN A 82 -13.26 8.32 22.03
CA ASN A 82 -13.79 7.12 22.68
C ASN A 82 -13.76 5.94 21.70
N ASP A 83 -13.83 4.71 22.23
CA ASP A 83 -13.90 3.50 21.42
C ASP A 83 -12.68 3.33 20.48
N MET A 84 -11.46 3.66 20.91
CA MET A 84 -10.26 3.57 20.07
C MET A 84 -9.33 2.41 20.46
N VAL A 85 -8.40 2.06 19.56
CA VAL A 85 -7.34 1.09 19.81
C VAL A 85 -6.00 1.80 19.69
N ILE A 86 -5.17 1.71 20.73
CA ILE A 86 -3.77 2.15 20.71
C ILE A 86 -2.89 0.96 20.33
N GLN A 87 -1.86 1.20 19.51
CA GLN A 87 -0.90 0.17 19.11
C GLN A 87 -0.12 -0.36 20.32
N ARG A 88 -0.11 -1.68 20.48
CA ARG A 88 0.71 -2.38 21.46
C ARG A 88 2.19 -2.35 21.07
N ASN A 89 3.06 -2.52 22.07
CA ASN A 89 4.52 -2.63 21.92
C ASN A 89 5.17 -1.41 21.22
N GLU A 90 4.48 -0.27 21.26
CA GLU A 90 4.95 1.03 20.78
C GLU A 90 4.81 2.08 21.88
N TYR A 91 5.56 3.18 21.76
CA TYR A 91 5.33 4.32 22.64
C TYR A 91 3.97 4.96 22.36
N ILE A 92 3.24 5.23 23.44
CA ILE A 92 1.92 5.86 23.34
C ILE A 92 2.11 7.37 23.30
N ARG A 93 1.65 7.99 22.21
CA ARG A 93 1.72 9.42 22.01
C ARG A 93 0.34 10.05 21.98
N VAL A 94 0.23 11.25 22.53
CA VAL A 94 -0.98 12.09 22.44
C VAL A 94 -0.59 13.54 22.21
N TRP A 95 -1.28 14.21 21.30
CA TRP A 95 -0.96 15.57 20.90
C TRP A 95 -2.21 16.42 20.76
N GLY A 96 -1.98 17.73 20.73
CA GLY A 96 -3.04 18.71 20.63
C GLY A 96 -2.51 20.11 20.45
N PHE A 97 -3.41 21.06 20.64
CA PHE A 97 -3.22 22.47 20.30
C PHE A 97 -3.62 23.35 21.47
N ALA A 98 -3.05 24.54 21.55
CA ALA A 98 -3.43 25.55 22.51
C ALA A 98 -3.15 26.95 21.94
N ASP A 99 -3.81 27.96 22.51
CA ASP A 99 -3.55 29.35 22.16
C ASP A 99 -2.14 29.76 22.63
N GLU A 100 -1.55 30.78 21.99
CA GLU A 100 -0.17 31.23 22.27
C GLU A 100 0.08 31.59 23.75
N ASP A 101 -0.95 32.01 24.48
CA ASP A 101 -0.87 32.37 25.89
C ASP A 101 -0.68 31.15 26.83
N GLN A 102 -0.78 29.94 26.28
CA GLN A 102 -0.49 28.68 26.97
C GLN A 102 0.93 28.16 26.68
N ASN A 103 1.68 28.79 25.78
CA ASN A 103 3.06 28.39 25.50
C ASN A 103 3.90 28.39 26.78
N GLY A 104 4.76 27.38 26.91
CA GLY A 104 5.57 27.12 28.10
C GLY A 104 4.81 26.52 29.28
N LYS A 105 3.49 26.27 29.20
CA LYS A 105 2.74 25.54 30.24
C LYS A 105 2.75 24.04 29.98
N ARG A 106 2.62 23.24 31.04
CA ARG A 106 2.59 21.77 30.95
C ARG A 106 1.20 21.23 30.64
N VAL A 107 1.14 20.24 29.75
CA VAL A 107 -0.01 19.31 29.61
C VAL A 107 0.44 17.92 30.06
N ASN A 108 -0.44 17.19 30.74
CA ASN A 108 -0.18 15.86 31.28
C ASN A 108 -1.09 14.83 30.61
N ALA A 109 -0.65 13.57 30.58
CA ALA A 109 -1.46 12.47 30.10
C ALA A 109 -1.23 11.21 30.94
N GLU A 110 -2.26 10.39 31.07
CA GLU A 110 -2.24 9.14 31.82
C GLU A 110 -3.06 8.06 31.11
N PHE A 111 -2.47 6.88 30.92
CA PHE A 111 -3.17 5.72 30.38
C PHE A 111 -2.65 4.42 30.97
N ALA A 112 -3.53 3.63 31.57
CA ALA A 112 -3.21 2.32 32.15
C ALA A 112 -1.99 2.32 33.10
N GLY A 113 -1.84 3.38 33.90
CA GLY A 113 -0.73 3.56 34.84
C GLY A 113 0.54 4.15 34.22
N LEU A 114 0.61 4.29 32.90
CA LEU A 114 1.65 5.08 32.24
C LEU A 114 1.29 6.56 32.31
N ILE A 115 2.30 7.40 32.47
CA ILE A 115 2.17 8.85 32.59
C ILE A 115 3.12 9.53 31.62
N GLY A 116 2.79 10.76 31.24
CA GLY A 116 3.65 11.61 30.44
C GLY A 116 3.29 13.07 30.61
N ALA A 117 4.23 13.94 30.25
CA ALA A 117 4.02 15.38 30.22
C ALA A 117 4.84 16.03 29.12
N ALA A 118 4.35 17.15 28.60
CA ALA A 118 5.05 17.98 27.64
C ALA A 118 4.70 19.45 27.88
N LEU A 119 5.60 20.34 27.48
CA LEU A 119 5.30 21.77 27.39
C LEU A 119 4.55 22.04 26.09
N ILE A 120 3.74 23.09 26.11
CA ILE A 120 3.18 23.67 24.90
C ILE A 120 4.25 24.54 24.25
N GLU A 121 4.58 24.24 23.00
CA GLU A 121 5.54 24.97 22.18
C GLU A 121 4.87 25.32 20.85
N ASP A 122 4.93 26.59 20.46
CA ASP A 122 4.31 27.12 19.24
C ASP A 122 2.83 26.71 19.07
N GLY A 123 2.08 26.76 20.18
CA GLY A 123 0.66 26.43 20.22
C GLY A 123 0.37 24.93 20.12
N LYS A 124 1.36 24.06 20.28
CA LYS A 124 1.23 22.60 20.13
C LYS A 124 1.87 21.87 21.29
N PHE A 125 1.40 20.67 21.58
CA PHE A 125 2.09 19.76 22.49
C PHE A 125 2.04 18.34 21.94
N MET A 126 3.05 17.54 22.26
CA MET A 126 3.06 16.10 22.04
C MET A 126 3.65 15.41 23.26
N ILE A 127 2.81 14.64 23.94
CA ILE A 127 3.18 13.87 25.11
C ILE A 127 3.49 12.45 24.65
N THR A 128 4.64 11.94 25.05
CA THR A 128 4.96 10.51 24.99
C THR A 128 4.83 9.92 26.39
N LEU A 129 4.08 8.84 26.56
CA LEU A 129 3.97 8.16 27.85
C LEU A 129 5.22 7.35 28.15
N ASN A 130 5.51 7.14 29.43
CA ASN A 130 6.73 6.52 29.94
C ASN A 130 6.82 5.00 29.81
N GLY A 131 6.42 4.48 28.66
CA GLY A 131 6.54 3.07 28.32
C GLY A 131 5.66 2.67 27.14
N SER A 132 5.62 1.36 26.92
CA SER A 132 4.72 0.68 26.00
C SER A 132 3.87 -0.34 26.75
N LEU A 133 2.78 -0.77 26.14
CA LEU A 133 1.87 -1.76 26.69
C LEU A 133 1.76 -2.96 25.75
N PRO A 134 1.68 -4.20 26.26
CA PRO A 134 1.25 -5.34 25.46
C PRO A 134 -0.25 -5.23 25.15
N GLU A 135 -0.78 -6.16 24.34
CA GLU A 135 -2.21 -6.26 24.09
C GLU A 135 -3.02 -6.32 25.38
N CYS A 136 -4.18 -5.66 25.38
CA CYS A 136 -5.09 -5.65 26.51
C CYS A 136 -6.54 -5.58 26.00
N THR A 137 -7.31 -6.61 26.32
CA THR A 137 -8.73 -6.73 25.96
C THR A 137 -9.65 -5.98 26.93
N GLU A 138 -9.15 -5.60 28.09
CA GLU A 138 -9.88 -4.78 29.06
C GLU A 138 -9.77 -3.29 28.68
N PRO A 139 -10.90 -2.61 28.40
CA PRO A 139 -10.88 -1.19 28.08
C PRO A 139 -10.52 -0.33 29.30
N ARG A 140 -9.77 0.75 29.08
CA ARG A 140 -9.35 1.69 30.12
C ARG A 140 -9.58 3.15 29.68
N PRO A 141 -9.76 4.09 30.62
CA PRO A 141 -9.80 5.50 30.27
C PRO A 141 -8.40 6.02 29.93
N PHE A 142 -8.28 6.84 28.89
CA PHE A 142 -7.09 7.64 28.58
C PHE A 142 -7.39 9.11 28.89
N ARG A 143 -6.63 9.70 29.81
CA ARG A 143 -6.81 11.07 30.28
C ARG A 143 -5.71 11.99 29.77
N VAL A 144 -6.08 13.20 29.35
CA VAL A 144 -5.17 14.31 29.04
C VAL A 144 -5.64 15.52 29.82
N TYR A 145 -4.81 16.11 30.67
CA TYR A 145 -5.24 17.09 31.64
C TYR A 145 -4.21 18.19 31.94
N GLY A 146 -4.74 19.34 32.29
CA GLY A 146 -4.02 20.50 32.81
C GLY A 146 -4.63 20.98 34.13
N ASP A 147 -4.59 22.28 34.38
CA ASP A 147 -5.24 22.90 35.55
C ASP A 147 -6.69 23.26 35.21
N GLY A 148 -7.64 22.50 35.76
CA GLY A 148 -9.08 22.73 35.56
C GLY A 148 -9.64 22.29 34.19
N VAL A 149 -8.80 21.73 33.30
CA VAL A 149 -9.19 21.19 31.98
C VAL A 149 -8.76 19.73 31.86
N GLU A 150 -9.68 18.87 31.45
CA GLU A 150 -9.45 17.44 31.28
C GLU A 150 -10.24 16.87 30.09
N TYR A 151 -9.57 16.08 29.27
CA TYR A 151 -10.15 15.23 28.24
C TYR A 151 -10.01 13.77 28.69
N THR A 152 -11.14 13.05 28.77
CA THR A 152 -11.15 11.61 29.04
C THR A 152 -11.74 10.85 27.87
N PHE A 153 -10.93 9.98 27.26
CA PHE A 153 -11.37 9.02 26.24
C PHE A 153 -11.70 7.70 26.93
N ASN A 154 -12.92 7.22 26.74
CA ASN A 154 -13.42 5.98 27.34
C ASN A 154 -13.38 4.83 26.32
N ASP A 155 -13.34 3.59 26.82
CA ASP A 155 -13.29 2.39 25.99
C ASP A 155 -12.06 2.36 25.06
N VAL A 156 -10.89 2.65 25.63
CA VAL A 156 -9.60 2.59 24.93
C VAL A 156 -8.96 1.22 25.15
N LEU A 157 -8.70 0.52 24.07
CA LEU A 157 -8.07 -0.81 24.04
C LEU A 157 -6.59 -0.70 23.62
N VAL A 158 -5.81 -1.74 23.90
CA VAL A 158 -4.43 -1.87 23.42
C VAL A 158 -4.33 -3.10 22.53
N GLY A 159 -3.92 -2.92 21.28
CA GLY A 159 -3.93 -3.98 20.26
C GLY A 159 -3.17 -3.59 19.01
N ASP A 160 -3.52 -4.17 17.86
CA ASP A 160 -2.83 -3.88 16.60
C ASP A 160 -3.66 -2.94 15.71
N VAL A 161 -3.04 -1.88 15.22
CA VAL A 161 -3.69 -0.81 14.43
C VAL A 161 -3.19 -0.88 12.99
N TYR A 162 -4.11 -1.00 12.04
CA TYR A 162 -3.78 -1.03 10.61
C TYR A 162 -4.38 0.17 9.88
N TRP A 163 -3.67 0.63 8.86
CA TRP A 163 -4.22 1.59 7.89
C TRP A 163 -4.74 0.87 6.67
N MET A 164 -6.01 1.04 6.34
CA MET A 164 -6.61 0.63 5.06
C MET A 164 -6.56 1.81 4.11
N VAL A 165 -5.62 1.80 3.15
CA VAL A 165 -5.36 2.90 2.24
C VAL A 165 -5.75 2.54 0.81
N GLY A 166 -6.36 3.49 0.09
CA GLY A 166 -6.43 3.38 -1.36
C GLY A 166 -7.60 4.11 -2.01
N GLN A 167 -8.09 3.57 -3.12
CA GLN A 167 -9.13 4.24 -3.92
C GLN A 167 -10.50 3.55 -3.81
N SER A 168 -11.29 3.52 -4.88
CA SER A 168 -12.69 3.07 -4.87
C SER A 168 -12.89 1.63 -4.39
N ASN A 169 -11.91 0.75 -4.57
CA ASN A 169 -11.94 -0.60 -4.01
C ASN A 169 -11.67 -0.63 -2.50
N ALA A 170 -10.87 0.32 -1.98
CA ALA A 170 -10.67 0.53 -0.56
C ALA A 170 -11.88 1.22 0.11
N THR A 171 -12.59 2.12 -0.58
CA THR A 171 -13.81 2.76 -0.07
C THR A 171 -15.07 1.89 -0.19
N TYR A 172 -15.00 0.71 -0.83
CA TYR A 172 -16.18 -0.09 -1.14
C TYR A 172 -16.82 -0.59 0.16
N PRO A 173 -18.03 -0.12 0.55
CA PRO A 173 -18.47 -0.29 1.93
C PRO A 173 -19.13 -1.66 2.15
N VAL A 174 -19.09 -2.17 3.38
CA VAL A 174 -19.70 -3.47 3.75
C VAL A 174 -21.16 -3.57 3.28
N GLN A 175 -21.95 -2.50 3.45
CA GLN A 175 -23.37 -2.51 3.05
C GLN A 175 -23.61 -2.65 1.53
N SER A 176 -22.60 -2.40 0.71
CA SER A 176 -22.69 -2.49 -0.76
C SER A 176 -22.34 -3.88 -1.29
N ILE A 177 -21.83 -4.78 -0.44
CA ILE A 177 -21.50 -6.14 -0.83
C ILE A 177 -22.80 -6.92 -1.09
N LYS A 178 -23.11 -7.15 -2.38
CA LYS A 178 -24.23 -7.98 -2.84
C LYS A 178 -23.72 -9.41 -3.11
N ASN A 179 -24.51 -10.42 -2.77
CA ASN A 179 -24.31 -11.82 -3.20
C ASN A 179 -23.03 -12.54 -2.74
N GLU A 180 -22.23 -11.97 -1.84
CA GLU A 180 -21.22 -12.73 -1.11
C GLU A 180 -21.86 -13.70 -0.11
N PRO A 181 -21.19 -14.78 0.31
CA PRO A 181 -21.66 -15.68 1.39
C PRO A 181 -21.98 -14.97 2.71
N LEU A 182 -21.62 -13.69 2.84
CA LEU A 182 -21.85 -12.84 4.01
C LEU A 182 -22.69 -11.58 3.71
N SER A 183 -23.19 -11.43 2.48
CA SER A 183 -24.11 -10.33 2.17
C SER A 183 -25.42 -10.50 2.93
N SER A 184 -25.95 -9.41 3.48
CA SER A 184 -27.32 -9.34 3.99
C SER A 184 -28.35 -9.75 2.92
N SER A 185 -28.03 -9.58 1.63
CA SER A 185 -28.87 -10.04 0.52
C SER A 185 -28.78 -11.56 0.24
N ALA A 186 -27.77 -12.24 0.78
CA ALA A 186 -27.55 -13.69 0.66
C ALA A 186 -27.99 -14.48 1.91
N GLY A 187 -28.62 -13.82 2.90
CA GLY A 187 -29.25 -14.49 4.05
C GLY A 187 -28.30 -14.96 5.16
N ARG A 188 -27.05 -14.50 5.19
CA ARG A 188 -26.10 -14.73 6.30
C ARG A 188 -25.68 -13.39 6.90
N SER A 189 -25.55 -13.36 8.23
CA SER A 189 -25.01 -12.21 8.96
C SER A 189 -23.51 -12.10 8.69
N VAL A 190 -23.01 -10.90 8.40
CA VAL A 190 -21.57 -10.56 8.37
C VAL A 190 -20.90 -10.85 9.73
N GLY A 191 -21.69 -11.13 10.78
CA GLY A 191 -21.18 -11.37 12.12
C GLY A 191 -20.72 -10.08 12.81
N ILE A 192 -21.25 -8.93 12.38
CA ILE A 192 -20.95 -7.64 13.00
C ILE A 192 -21.46 -7.65 14.44
N SER A 193 -20.55 -7.43 15.38
CA SER A 193 -20.82 -7.48 16.82
C SER A 193 -20.04 -6.39 17.53
N ASP A 194 -20.71 -5.63 18.40
CA ASP A 194 -20.03 -4.67 19.30
C ASP A 194 -19.28 -5.35 20.44
N ASN A 195 -19.46 -6.66 20.62
CA ASN A 195 -18.64 -7.45 21.53
C ASN A 195 -17.27 -7.80 20.94
N ASP A 196 -17.10 -7.67 19.62
CA ASP A 196 -15.79 -7.83 19.01
C ASP A 196 -14.91 -6.64 19.40
N LEU A 197 -13.67 -6.90 19.80
CA LEU A 197 -12.71 -5.87 20.18
C LEU A 197 -12.06 -5.24 18.94
N ILE A 198 -12.91 -4.88 17.97
CA ILE A 198 -12.55 -4.20 16.73
C ILE A 198 -13.01 -2.75 16.85
N ARG A 199 -12.18 -1.80 16.44
CA ARG A 199 -12.54 -0.37 16.38
C ARG A 199 -12.19 0.20 15.01
N LEU A 200 -13.09 1.01 14.47
CA LEU A 200 -13.02 1.51 13.11
C LEU A 200 -12.97 3.03 13.12
N HIS A 201 -12.06 3.61 12.34
CA HIS A 201 -11.93 5.04 12.19
C HIS A 201 -11.87 5.41 10.71
N ARG A 202 -12.79 6.25 10.24
CA ARG A 202 -12.90 6.57 8.80
C ARG A 202 -12.45 8.00 8.53
N SER A 203 -11.34 8.14 7.80
CA SER A 203 -10.78 9.42 7.34
C SER A 203 -10.74 9.44 5.80
N THR A 204 -11.89 9.70 5.18
CA THR A 204 -12.07 9.59 3.72
C THR A 204 -12.53 10.90 3.11
N SER A 205 -12.32 11.07 1.81
CA SER A 205 -12.77 12.26 1.06
C SER A 205 -14.29 12.52 1.07
N ASP A 206 -15.08 11.53 1.50
CA ASP A 206 -16.53 11.67 1.66
C ASP A 206 -16.92 12.43 2.94
N ASP A 207 -15.99 12.70 3.87
CA ASP A 207 -16.29 13.48 5.06
C ASP A 207 -16.46 14.97 4.66
N PRO A 208 -17.64 15.59 4.89
CA PRO A 208 -18.01 16.91 4.40
C PRO A 208 -17.23 18.10 5.01
N ALA A 209 -16.11 17.85 5.67
CA ALA A 209 -15.30 18.90 6.25
C ALA A 209 -14.29 19.44 5.23
N GLY A 210 -14.78 20.40 4.45
CA GLY A 210 -13.97 21.43 3.80
C GLY A 210 -12.90 20.90 2.85
N LEU A 211 -13.28 20.73 1.58
CA LEU A 211 -12.38 20.58 0.44
C LEU A 211 -11.40 21.77 0.36
N THR A 212 -10.31 21.74 1.12
CA THR A 212 -9.03 22.15 0.55
C THR A 212 -8.60 20.95 -0.28
N VAL A 213 -8.60 21.10 -1.59
CA VAL A 213 -8.43 19.99 -2.53
C VAL A 213 -7.07 20.12 -3.15
N GLY A 214 -6.11 19.36 -2.65
CA GLY A 214 -4.81 19.23 -3.30
C GLY A 214 -4.01 20.52 -3.35
N THR A 215 -4.06 21.32 -2.27
CA THR A 215 -3.06 22.37 -2.03
C THR A 215 -1.86 21.77 -1.31
N ALA A 216 -0.80 22.56 -1.10
CA ALA A 216 0.35 22.15 -0.29
C ALA A 216 0.06 22.26 1.22
N ASP A 217 -1.04 22.90 1.61
CA ASP A 217 -1.37 23.11 3.03
C ASP A 217 -1.77 21.79 3.66
N VAL A 218 -1.19 21.51 4.83
CA VAL A 218 -1.51 20.31 5.60
C VAL A 218 -2.58 20.62 6.64
N ASN A 219 -3.43 19.64 6.91
CA ASN A 219 -4.38 19.71 8.01
C ASN A 219 -3.80 18.94 9.20
N GLU A 220 -3.32 19.70 10.19
CA GLU A 220 -2.67 19.14 11.38
C GLU A 220 -3.64 18.42 12.30
N ASP A 221 -4.94 18.70 12.16
CA ASP A 221 -6.00 17.98 12.85
C ASP A 221 -6.97 17.36 11.85
N THR A 222 -7.65 16.28 12.24
CA THR A 222 -8.52 15.60 11.29
C THR A 222 -9.82 16.36 11.09
N PRO A 223 -10.30 16.59 9.85
CA PRO A 223 -11.50 17.40 9.60
C PRO A 223 -12.80 16.68 10.02
N ILE A 224 -12.70 15.43 10.47
CA ILE A 224 -13.76 14.44 10.60
C ILE A 224 -14.94 14.83 11.52
N LYS A 225 -16.15 14.40 11.12
CA LYS A 225 -17.39 14.47 11.92
C LYS A 225 -17.63 13.24 12.80
N ARG A 226 -17.03 12.09 12.47
CA ARG A 226 -17.20 10.80 13.16
C ARG A 226 -15.84 10.19 13.54
N GLY A 227 -15.46 10.30 14.81
CA GLY A 227 -14.26 9.64 15.33
C GLY A 227 -14.38 8.11 15.35
N TRP A 228 -13.57 7.46 16.18
CA TRP A 228 -13.56 6.00 16.35
C TRP A 228 -14.94 5.42 16.69
N GLN A 229 -15.24 4.23 16.16
CA GLN A 229 -16.54 3.57 16.33
C GLN A 229 -16.40 2.06 16.54
N LYS A 230 -17.31 1.49 17.34
CA LYS A 230 -17.54 0.03 17.40
C LYS A 230 -18.15 -0.51 16.09
N PRO A 231 -18.03 -1.83 15.83
CA PRO A 231 -18.40 -2.43 14.55
C PRO A 231 -19.84 -2.19 14.11
N THR A 232 -20.85 -2.29 14.98
CA THR A 232 -22.26 -2.16 14.56
C THR A 232 -22.59 -0.78 14.00
N LYS A 233 -21.96 0.27 14.55
CA LYS A 233 -22.13 1.65 14.07
C LYS A 233 -21.19 1.99 12.93
N GLY A 234 -19.96 1.47 12.95
CA GLY A 234 -18.90 1.83 12.00
C GLY A 234 -18.89 1.00 10.72
N ALA A 235 -19.10 -0.32 10.82
CA ALA A 235 -18.74 -1.26 9.76
C ALA A 235 -19.54 -1.09 8.47
N LEU A 236 -20.83 -0.75 8.55
CA LEU A 236 -21.70 -0.68 7.36
C LEU A 236 -21.19 0.31 6.31
N LEU A 237 -20.62 1.44 6.74
CA LEU A 237 -20.06 2.47 5.87
C LEU A 237 -18.53 2.38 5.76
N PHE A 238 -17.91 1.42 6.42
CA PHE A 238 -16.46 1.21 6.38
C PHE A 238 -16.06 0.33 5.20
N SER A 239 -14.82 0.44 4.77
CA SER A 239 -14.18 -0.48 3.81
C SER A 239 -14.54 -1.95 4.09
N ALA A 240 -15.17 -2.63 3.12
CA ALA A 240 -15.49 -4.05 3.23
C ALA A 240 -14.23 -4.90 3.41
N LEU A 241 -13.19 -4.63 2.61
CA LEU A 241 -11.91 -5.32 2.74
C LEU A 241 -11.28 -5.07 4.11
N GLY A 242 -11.24 -3.80 4.56
CA GLY A 242 -10.67 -3.43 5.85
C GLY A 242 -11.40 -4.09 7.02
N TYR A 243 -12.73 -4.03 7.03
CA TYR A 243 -13.54 -4.64 8.10
C TYR A 243 -13.44 -6.17 8.10
N PHE A 244 -13.55 -6.83 6.95
CA PHE A 244 -13.44 -8.29 6.89
C PHE A 244 -12.05 -8.77 7.30
N THR A 245 -10.99 -8.07 6.91
CA THR A 245 -9.63 -8.39 7.36
C THR A 245 -9.51 -8.23 8.87
N ALA A 246 -10.04 -7.14 9.45
CA ALA A 246 -10.05 -6.95 10.91
C ALA A 246 -10.82 -8.06 11.64
N LYS A 247 -11.99 -8.46 11.12
CA LYS A 247 -12.81 -9.55 11.68
C LYS A 247 -12.08 -10.88 11.64
N GLN A 248 -11.46 -11.20 10.50
CA GLN A 248 -10.71 -12.44 10.31
C GLN A 248 -9.46 -12.50 11.19
N LEU A 249 -8.73 -11.39 11.35
CA LEU A 249 -7.61 -11.31 12.28
C LEU A 249 -8.09 -11.52 13.71
N TYR A 250 -9.11 -10.78 14.15
CA TYR A 250 -9.67 -10.92 15.49
C TYR A 250 -10.11 -12.35 15.80
N ASP A 251 -10.85 -13.00 14.89
CA ASP A 251 -11.33 -14.37 15.08
C ASP A 251 -10.18 -15.39 15.11
N ARG A 252 -9.19 -15.25 14.21
CA ARG A 252 -8.08 -16.21 14.09
C ARG A 252 -6.99 -16.01 15.14
N LEU A 253 -6.97 -14.85 15.78
CA LEU A 253 -6.22 -14.58 17.00
C LEU A 253 -7.02 -14.91 18.27
N GLU A 254 -8.17 -15.61 18.12
CA GLU A 254 -9.05 -16.07 19.20
C GLU A 254 -9.55 -14.92 20.11
N GLY A 255 -9.69 -13.72 19.57
CA GLY A 255 -10.09 -12.52 20.30
C GLY A 255 -9.08 -12.01 21.33
N LYS A 256 -7.83 -12.51 21.29
CA LYS A 256 -6.77 -12.15 22.26
C LYS A 256 -6.18 -10.76 22.00
N ILE A 257 -6.25 -10.28 20.75
CA ILE A 257 -5.67 -9.00 20.33
C ILE A 257 -6.78 -8.11 19.76
N PRO A 258 -7.07 -6.96 20.37
CA PRO A 258 -7.94 -5.94 19.78
C PRO A 258 -7.39 -5.43 18.45
N ILE A 259 -8.28 -5.11 17.50
CA ILE A 259 -7.89 -4.65 16.15
C ILE A 259 -8.44 -3.25 15.88
N GLY A 260 -7.55 -2.28 15.65
CA GLY A 260 -7.89 -0.96 15.12
C GLY A 260 -7.74 -0.93 13.60
N MET A 261 -8.72 -0.39 12.89
CA MET A 261 -8.62 -0.19 11.43
C MET A 261 -8.96 1.26 11.08
N ILE A 262 -7.99 1.96 10.49
CA ILE A 262 -8.14 3.36 10.05
C ILE A 262 -8.23 3.39 8.53
N GLU A 263 -9.34 3.87 7.98
CA GLU A 263 -9.56 3.96 6.53
C GLU A 263 -9.12 5.32 5.99
N PHE A 264 -8.18 5.32 5.05
CA PHE A 264 -7.73 6.47 4.27
C PHE A 264 -7.98 6.21 2.79
N ALA A 265 -9.17 6.56 2.31
CA ALA A 265 -9.54 6.22 0.95
C ALA A 265 -10.38 7.27 0.23
N SER A 266 -10.19 7.35 -1.09
CA SER A 266 -10.94 8.23 -1.98
C SER A 266 -11.07 7.62 -3.37
N GLY A 267 -12.30 7.43 -3.82
CA GLY A 267 -12.59 6.90 -5.16
C GLY A 267 -11.87 7.71 -6.24
N GLY A 268 -11.17 7.02 -7.15
CA GLY A 268 -10.46 7.67 -8.27
C GLY A 268 -9.14 8.37 -7.90
N ALA A 269 -8.69 8.34 -6.64
CA ALA A 269 -7.39 8.89 -6.26
C ALA A 269 -6.21 8.10 -6.86
N ALA A 270 -5.32 8.79 -7.56
CA ALA A 270 -4.03 8.25 -8.00
C ALA A 270 -3.01 8.23 -6.84
N LEU A 271 -1.87 7.55 -7.00
CA LEU A 271 -0.86 7.38 -5.97
C LEU A 271 -0.39 8.73 -5.40
N ASN A 272 -0.22 9.73 -6.25
CA ASN A 272 0.21 11.07 -5.84
C ASN A 272 -0.83 11.86 -5.02
N ALA A 273 -2.08 11.40 -4.90
CA ALA A 273 -3.02 11.93 -3.91
C ALA A 273 -2.56 11.66 -2.47
N PHE A 274 -1.86 10.54 -2.28
CA PHE A 274 -1.36 10.05 -0.99
C PHE A 274 0.10 10.46 -0.74
N CYS A 275 0.74 11.17 -1.66
CA CYS A 275 2.12 11.61 -1.45
C CYS A 275 2.21 12.86 -0.56
N PRO A 276 3.16 12.89 0.38
CA PRO A 276 3.60 14.12 1.02
C PRO A 276 4.12 15.12 -0.02
N ASN A 277 4.08 16.41 0.31
CA ASN A 277 4.53 17.50 -0.56
C ASN A 277 5.95 17.27 -1.09
N GLU A 278 6.85 16.85 -0.18
CA GLU A 278 8.28 16.65 -0.40
C GLU A 278 8.52 15.57 -1.47
N ILE A 279 7.75 14.47 -1.43
CA ILE A 279 7.82 13.41 -2.43
C ILE A 279 7.27 13.87 -3.77
N CYS A 280 6.18 14.64 -3.76
CA CYS A 280 5.66 15.23 -4.99
C CYS A 280 6.67 16.16 -5.66
N ASP A 281 7.35 17.00 -4.87
CA ASP A 281 8.34 17.98 -5.34
C ASP A 281 9.63 17.30 -5.81
N GLN A 282 10.17 16.35 -5.03
CA GLN A 282 11.38 15.59 -5.35
C GLN A 282 11.22 14.81 -6.65
N LEU A 283 10.11 14.07 -6.80
CA LEU A 283 9.87 13.23 -7.96
C LEU A 283 9.24 13.97 -9.14
N LYS A 284 8.83 15.24 -8.94
CA LYS A 284 8.14 16.08 -9.93
C LYS A 284 6.93 15.37 -10.55
N ILE A 285 6.09 14.77 -9.70
CA ILE A 285 4.97 13.91 -10.11
C ILE A 285 3.64 14.67 -10.20
N ASP A 286 3.64 15.97 -9.93
CA ASP A 286 2.52 16.87 -10.13
C ASP A 286 2.99 18.31 -10.41
N LYS A 287 2.04 19.21 -10.66
CA LYS A 287 2.28 20.65 -10.81
C LYS A 287 1.10 21.45 -10.30
N PHE A 288 1.37 22.64 -9.79
CA PHE A 288 0.31 23.57 -9.41
C PHE A 288 -0.40 24.14 -10.65
N ASP A 289 -1.71 23.99 -10.72
CA ASP A 289 -2.58 24.59 -11.73
C ASP A 289 -3.20 25.86 -11.13
N SER A 290 -2.65 27.03 -11.48
CA SER A 290 -3.10 28.32 -10.94
C SER A 290 -4.54 28.68 -11.30
N ALA A 291 -5.09 28.12 -12.39
CA ALA A 291 -6.48 28.36 -12.77
C ALA A 291 -7.45 27.56 -11.89
N LYS A 292 -7.02 26.40 -11.40
CA LYS A 292 -7.81 25.55 -10.50
C LYS A 292 -7.50 25.81 -9.02
N GLY A 293 -6.34 26.37 -8.71
CA GLY A 293 -5.85 26.59 -7.35
C GLY A 293 -5.38 25.29 -6.66
N VAL A 294 -5.02 24.26 -7.42
CA VAL A 294 -4.70 22.92 -6.89
C VAL A 294 -3.54 22.28 -7.65
N TYR A 295 -2.83 21.35 -7.02
CA TYR A 295 -1.87 20.48 -7.70
C TYR A 295 -2.59 19.40 -8.51
N THR A 296 -2.07 19.15 -9.72
CA THR A 296 -2.66 18.20 -10.67
C THR A 296 -1.59 17.38 -11.36
N ALA A 297 -1.96 16.17 -11.76
CA ALA A 297 -1.17 15.34 -12.66
C ALA A 297 -2.10 14.52 -13.56
N PRO A 298 -1.62 14.08 -14.72
CA PRO A 298 -2.34 13.12 -15.54
C PRO A 298 -2.65 11.83 -14.75
N SER A 299 -3.93 11.47 -14.70
CA SER A 299 -4.43 10.20 -14.15
C SER A 299 -5.74 9.84 -14.86
N VAL A 300 -6.26 8.63 -14.64
CA VAL A 300 -7.52 8.22 -15.29
C VAL A 300 -8.67 9.17 -14.92
N ASN A 301 -8.73 9.63 -13.67
CA ASN A 301 -9.84 10.43 -13.15
C ASN A 301 -9.52 11.94 -13.02
N ASN A 302 -8.26 12.34 -13.24
CA ASN A 302 -7.79 13.74 -13.12
C ASN A 302 -8.15 14.41 -11.78
N HIS A 303 -8.18 13.63 -10.69
CA HIS A 303 -8.33 14.17 -9.35
C HIS A 303 -7.10 15.05 -8.98
N PRO A 304 -7.27 16.05 -8.10
CA PRO A 304 -6.15 16.76 -7.52
C PRO A 304 -5.15 15.79 -6.87
N THR A 305 -3.90 16.19 -6.78
CA THR A 305 -2.83 15.43 -6.11
C THR A 305 -2.68 15.93 -4.67
N ARG A 306 -1.88 15.26 -3.83
CA ARG A 306 -1.56 15.60 -2.43
C ARG A 306 -2.73 15.62 -1.43
N PHE A 307 -3.98 15.67 -1.90
CA PHE A 307 -5.14 15.96 -1.05
C PHE A 307 -5.43 14.90 0.01
N MET A 308 -5.22 13.60 -0.29
CA MET A 308 -5.44 12.53 0.69
C MET A 308 -4.42 12.62 1.80
N TYR A 309 -3.14 12.77 1.44
CA TYR A 309 -2.10 12.92 2.45
C TYR A 309 -2.31 14.18 3.29
N ASN A 310 -2.32 15.34 2.64
CA ASN A 310 -2.31 16.62 3.32
C ASN A 310 -3.54 16.85 4.20
N HIS A 311 -4.74 16.41 3.77
CA HIS A 311 -5.98 16.78 4.47
C HIS A 311 -6.63 15.65 5.27
N TYR A 312 -6.31 14.38 4.97
CA TYR A 312 -6.96 13.22 5.60
C TYR A 312 -5.98 12.32 6.36
N MET A 313 -4.71 12.26 5.97
CA MET A 313 -3.72 11.38 6.61
C MET A 313 -2.73 12.12 7.51
N TYR A 314 -2.42 13.39 7.22
CA TYR A 314 -1.34 14.13 7.88
C TYR A 314 -1.47 14.14 9.40
N ALA A 315 -2.68 14.36 9.94
CA ALA A 315 -2.95 14.32 11.37
C ALA A 315 -2.59 12.97 12.03
N PHE A 316 -2.57 11.87 11.28
CA PHE A 316 -2.24 10.52 11.75
C PHE A 316 -0.75 10.15 11.59
N GLN A 317 0.09 11.00 11.01
CA GLN A 317 1.50 10.67 10.69
C GLN A 317 2.38 10.30 11.91
N LYS A 318 1.88 10.50 13.14
CA LYS A 318 2.56 10.12 14.39
C LYS A 318 1.78 9.07 15.20
N TYR A 319 0.64 8.61 14.68
CA TYR A 319 -0.15 7.55 15.29
C TYR A 319 0.53 6.20 15.03
N PRO A 320 0.96 5.46 16.07
CA PRO A 320 1.64 4.18 15.86
C PRO A 320 0.75 3.14 15.19
N ILE A 321 1.34 2.32 14.31
CA ILE A 321 0.65 1.29 13.51
C ILE A 321 1.41 -0.03 13.48
N CYS A 322 0.67 -1.11 13.28
CA CYS A 322 1.17 -2.46 13.02
C CYS A 322 1.50 -2.66 11.53
N GLY A 323 0.78 -1.99 10.61
CA GLY A 323 1.05 -2.09 9.17
C GLY A 323 0.03 -1.37 8.30
N ILE A 324 0.25 -1.42 6.98
CA ILE A 324 -0.60 -0.78 5.97
C ILE A 324 -1.18 -1.84 5.04
N ILE A 325 -2.48 -1.80 4.78
CA ILE A 325 -3.17 -2.54 3.73
C ILE A 325 -3.47 -1.57 2.59
N TRP A 326 -2.90 -1.82 1.42
CA TRP A 326 -2.93 -0.90 0.27
C TRP A 326 -3.72 -1.50 -0.90
N TYR A 327 -4.77 -0.80 -1.33
CA TYR A 327 -5.56 -1.17 -2.50
C TYR A 327 -5.79 0.03 -3.43
N GLN A 328 -4.78 0.31 -4.26
CA GLN A 328 -4.78 1.44 -5.18
C GLN A 328 -3.94 1.16 -6.42
N GLY A 329 -4.31 1.85 -7.51
CA GLY A 329 -3.46 2.11 -8.69
C GLY A 329 -4.25 2.03 -10.00
N GLU A 330 -5.55 1.73 -9.97
CA GLU A 330 -6.38 1.77 -11.17
C GLU A 330 -6.41 3.19 -11.79
N SER A 331 -6.28 4.24 -10.96
CA SER A 331 -6.13 5.63 -11.44
C SER A 331 -4.75 5.95 -12.04
N ASP A 332 -3.75 5.11 -11.80
CA ASP A 332 -2.40 5.23 -12.34
C ASP A 332 -2.20 4.41 -13.62
N CYS A 333 -3.23 3.70 -14.10
CA CYS A 333 -3.28 3.01 -15.40
C CYS A 333 -3.24 4.01 -16.57
N THR A 334 -2.14 4.73 -16.73
CA THR A 334 -1.87 5.63 -17.85
C THR A 334 -0.46 5.37 -18.33
N SER A 335 -0.20 5.59 -19.62
CA SER A 335 1.13 5.40 -20.23
C SER A 335 2.23 6.30 -19.61
N GLN A 336 1.85 7.29 -18.81
CA GLN A 336 2.78 8.21 -18.12
C GLN A 336 3.15 7.73 -16.71
N ASN A 337 2.32 6.89 -16.09
CA ASN A 337 2.42 6.52 -14.68
C ASN A 337 2.68 5.01 -14.46
N ASP A 338 2.12 4.15 -15.31
CA ASP A 338 2.13 2.69 -15.16
C ASP A 338 3.51 2.10 -14.83
N LYS A 339 4.54 2.38 -15.65
CA LYS A 339 5.91 1.87 -15.49
C LYS A 339 6.68 2.51 -14.33
N LYS A 340 6.22 3.67 -13.86
CA LYS A 340 6.85 4.43 -12.77
C LYS A 340 6.24 4.09 -11.41
N TYR A 341 5.15 3.32 -11.39
CA TYR A 341 4.40 3.02 -10.18
C TYR A 341 5.28 2.40 -9.07
N PRO A 342 6.15 1.39 -9.33
CA PRO A 342 6.94 0.79 -8.26
C PRO A 342 7.92 1.76 -7.61
N ALA A 343 8.64 2.56 -8.41
CA ALA A 343 9.59 3.54 -7.88
C ALA A 343 8.90 4.66 -7.08
N ARG A 344 7.70 5.09 -7.51
CA ARG A 344 6.92 6.10 -6.77
C ARG A 344 6.31 5.53 -5.50
N PHE A 345 5.86 4.28 -5.54
CA PHE A 345 5.36 3.57 -4.37
C PHE A 345 6.47 3.37 -3.34
N ASP A 346 7.66 2.99 -3.79
CA ASP A 346 8.84 2.83 -2.95
C ASP A 346 9.22 4.12 -2.22
N ALA A 347 9.31 5.23 -2.95
CA ALA A 347 9.58 6.53 -2.38
C ALA A 347 8.49 6.97 -1.38
N LEU A 348 7.22 6.70 -1.68
CA LEU A 348 6.10 6.98 -0.78
C LEU A 348 6.21 6.21 0.54
N ILE A 349 6.39 4.89 0.47
CA ILE A 349 6.46 4.05 1.66
C ILE A 349 7.73 4.34 2.47
N THR A 350 8.85 4.57 1.81
CA THR A 350 10.09 5.01 2.46
C THR A 350 9.87 6.29 3.24
N GLU A 351 9.19 7.27 2.64
CA GLU A 351 8.89 8.53 3.33
C GLU A 351 7.93 8.36 4.50
N TYR A 352 6.92 7.50 4.38
CA TYR A 352 6.06 7.19 5.51
C TYR A 352 6.86 6.59 6.67
N ARG A 353 7.74 5.63 6.39
CA ARG A 353 8.61 5.00 7.41
C ARG A 353 9.60 6.01 8.03
N ASN A 354 10.14 6.94 7.24
CA ASN A 354 11.03 7.99 7.74
C ASN A 354 10.30 8.99 8.66
N ARG A 355 9.04 9.31 8.36
CA ARG A 355 8.23 10.24 9.19
C ARG A 355 7.64 9.57 10.42
N HIS A 356 7.30 8.29 10.29
CA HIS A 356 6.75 7.47 11.35
C HIS A 356 7.86 7.07 12.31
N ASP A 357 8.09 7.94 13.28
CA ASP A 357 9.03 7.71 14.39
C ASP A 357 8.54 6.57 15.30
N LEU A 358 8.57 5.32 14.84
CA LEU A 358 8.08 4.13 15.55
C LEU A 358 9.24 3.23 15.94
N ILE A 359 9.08 2.45 16.99
CA ILE A 359 10.05 1.39 17.34
C ILE A 359 10.13 0.40 16.17
N ASN A 360 8.99 -0.02 15.64
CA ASN A 360 8.87 -0.77 14.40
C ASN A 360 8.73 0.18 13.19
N HIS A 361 9.82 0.87 12.84
CA HIS A 361 9.82 1.78 11.68
C HIS A 361 9.63 1.05 10.34
N ASP A 362 10.03 -0.22 10.24
CA ASP A 362 9.90 -1.03 9.03
C ASP A 362 8.63 -1.89 9.05
N TYR A 363 7.49 -1.30 9.43
CA TYR A 363 6.21 -2.01 9.46
C TYR A 363 5.83 -2.55 8.05
N PRO A 364 5.15 -3.71 7.98
CA PRO A 364 4.81 -4.33 6.71
C PRO A 364 3.73 -3.57 5.95
N VAL A 365 3.84 -3.60 4.62
CA VAL A 365 2.83 -3.09 3.69
C VAL A 365 2.28 -4.23 2.86
N PHE A 366 0.96 -4.41 2.87
CA PHE A 366 0.26 -5.48 2.19
C PHE A 366 -0.57 -4.94 1.03
N ILE A 367 -0.14 -5.22 -0.19
CA ILE A 367 -0.76 -4.71 -1.42
C ILE A 367 -1.77 -5.73 -1.93
N ILE A 368 -2.93 -5.27 -2.38
CA ILE A 368 -3.89 -6.12 -3.11
C ILE A 368 -3.62 -6.01 -4.61
N GLU A 369 -3.34 -7.15 -5.26
CA GLU A 369 -3.29 -7.19 -6.73
C GLU A 369 -4.65 -6.82 -7.31
N PHE A 370 -4.65 -6.11 -8.44
CA PHE A 370 -5.89 -5.78 -9.10
C PHE A 370 -6.67 -6.98 -9.65
N PRO A 371 -8.01 -6.84 -9.79
CA PRO A 371 -8.83 -7.71 -10.62
C PRO A 371 -8.17 -8.01 -11.95
N ALA A 372 -8.24 -9.24 -12.40
CA ALA A 372 -7.79 -9.56 -13.74
C ALA A 372 -8.94 -9.30 -14.72
N ILE A 373 -9.04 -8.05 -15.21
CA ILE A 373 -10.18 -7.56 -15.97
C ILE A 373 -9.76 -6.85 -17.25
N TRP A 374 -10.68 -6.81 -18.21
CA TRP A 374 -10.53 -5.96 -19.39
C TRP A 374 -10.91 -4.51 -19.05
N GLN A 375 -10.04 -3.59 -19.44
CA GLN A 375 -10.28 -2.15 -19.39
C GLN A 375 -9.74 -1.48 -20.65
N SER A 376 -10.23 -0.26 -20.93
CA SER A 376 -9.76 0.56 -22.05
C SER A 376 -8.43 1.28 -21.78
N PHE A 377 -7.84 1.06 -20.61
CA PHE A 377 -6.58 1.63 -20.13
C PHE A 377 -5.57 0.51 -19.78
N PRO A 378 -4.24 0.77 -19.75
CA PRO A 378 -3.16 -0.22 -19.64
C PRO A 378 -3.07 -0.91 -18.26
N PHE A 379 -4.11 -1.66 -17.93
CA PHE A 379 -4.33 -2.30 -16.64
C PHE A 379 -3.40 -3.49 -16.42
N GLU A 380 -3.19 -4.27 -17.47
CA GLU A 380 -2.23 -5.37 -17.51
C GLU A 380 -0.80 -4.90 -17.29
N THR A 381 -0.47 -3.69 -17.76
CA THR A 381 0.87 -3.13 -17.61
C THR A 381 1.17 -2.83 -16.15
N ILE A 382 0.31 -2.07 -15.46
CA ILE A 382 0.55 -1.73 -14.05
C ILE A 382 0.53 -2.96 -13.14
N ARG A 383 -0.29 -3.98 -13.41
CA ARG A 383 -0.29 -5.24 -12.64
C ARG A 383 1.07 -5.93 -12.66
N GLN A 384 1.72 -5.99 -13.82
CA GLN A 384 3.07 -6.54 -13.95
C GLN A 384 4.08 -5.76 -13.10
N TYR A 385 3.96 -4.43 -13.06
CA TYR A 385 4.83 -3.60 -12.23
C TYR A 385 4.50 -3.71 -10.74
N MET A 386 3.23 -3.89 -10.37
CA MET A 386 2.86 -4.16 -8.97
C MET A 386 3.50 -5.46 -8.45
N GLY A 387 3.58 -6.50 -9.28
CA GLY A 387 4.26 -7.74 -8.90
C GLY A 387 5.75 -7.62 -8.66
N THR A 388 6.40 -6.53 -9.10
CA THR A 388 7.80 -6.25 -8.81
C THR A 388 7.98 -5.41 -7.54
N ILE A 389 6.92 -4.82 -6.98
CA ILE A 389 7.02 -3.96 -5.78
C ILE A 389 7.70 -4.69 -4.61
N PRO A 390 7.35 -5.96 -4.30
CA PRO A 390 8.02 -6.69 -3.21
C PRO A 390 9.54 -6.88 -3.38
N ASN A 391 10.10 -6.66 -4.58
CA ASN A 391 11.53 -6.75 -4.84
C ASN A 391 12.25 -5.40 -4.73
N VAL A 392 11.53 -4.28 -4.79
CA VAL A 392 12.10 -2.92 -4.73
C VAL A 392 11.77 -2.22 -3.43
N THR A 393 10.63 -2.51 -2.81
CA THR A 393 10.18 -1.91 -1.56
C THR A 393 10.27 -2.90 -0.42
N LYS A 394 11.04 -2.54 0.61
CA LYS A 394 11.30 -3.38 1.78
C LYS A 394 9.99 -3.75 2.51
N ASN A 395 9.97 -4.93 3.13
CA ASN A 395 8.86 -5.45 3.93
C ASN A 395 7.48 -5.20 3.31
N THR A 396 7.36 -5.57 2.03
CA THR A 396 6.15 -5.39 1.23
C THR A 396 5.71 -6.71 0.63
N HIS A 397 4.42 -7.01 0.78
CA HIS A 397 3.82 -8.29 0.41
C HIS A 397 2.69 -8.05 -0.58
N LEU A 398 2.54 -8.95 -1.56
CA LEU A 398 1.47 -8.87 -2.55
C LEU A 398 0.45 -9.97 -2.33
N CYS A 399 -0.79 -9.57 -2.11
CA CYS A 399 -1.94 -10.46 -2.08
C CYS A 399 -2.49 -10.62 -3.49
N GLN A 400 -2.15 -11.73 -4.11
CA GLN A 400 -2.71 -12.14 -5.40
C GLN A 400 -4.22 -12.25 -5.32
N SER A 401 -4.92 -11.77 -6.34
CA SER A 401 -6.38 -11.75 -6.34
C SER A 401 -6.99 -12.21 -7.66
N SER A 402 -6.16 -12.37 -8.69
CA SER A 402 -6.57 -12.66 -10.05
C SER A 402 -7.33 -13.98 -10.26
N ASP A 403 -7.03 -15.02 -9.48
CA ASP A 403 -7.73 -16.32 -9.51
C ASP A 403 -9.09 -16.32 -8.79
N LEU A 404 -9.33 -15.33 -7.92
CA LEU A 404 -10.57 -15.24 -7.13
C LEU A 404 -11.75 -14.78 -7.99
N TRP A 405 -11.49 -14.18 -9.16
CA TRP A 405 -12.51 -13.74 -10.08
C TRP A 405 -12.89 -14.82 -11.07
N LYS A 406 -14.13 -15.26 -10.99
CA LYS A 406 -14.70 -16.27 -11.90
C LYS A 406 -15.84 -15.73 -12.77
N ASP A 407 -16.38 -14.56 -12.43
CA ASP A 407 -17.48 -13.96 -13.20
C ASP A 407 -16.95 -13.13 -14.38
N THR A 408 -17.04 -13.71 -15.57
CA THR A 408 -16.74 -13.05 -16.84
C THR A 408 -17.89 -12.17 -17.36
N LYS A 409 -19.04 -12.13 -16.67
CA LYS A 409 -20.29 -11.47 -17.12
C LYS A 409 -20.48 -10.03 -16.63
N TYR A 410 -19.40 -9.36 -16.24
CA TYR A 410 -19.25 -7.90 -16.34
C TYR A 410 -20.05 -6.98 -15.39
N GLU A 411 -20.94 -7.46 -14.51
CA GLU A 411 -21.83 -6.54 -13.77
C GLU A 411 -21.13 -5.57 -12.80
N ASN A 412 -19.87 -5.80 -12.42
CA ASN A 412 -19.06 -4.80 -11.71
C ASN A 412 -17.53 -5.01 -11.89
N SER A 413 -17.08 -5.20 -13.14
CA SER A 413 -15.70 -5.63 -13.49
C SER A 413 -14.59 -4.89 -12.71
N LEU A 414 -14.63 -3.56 -12.58
CA LEU A 414 -13.61 -2.78 -11.85
C LEU A 414 -13.66 -2.91 -10.31
N HIS A 415 -14.82 -3.30 -9.77
CA HIS A 415 -15.08 -3.37 -8.33
C HIS A 415 -15.60 -4.75 -7.95
N PRO A 416 -14.70 -5.72 -7.67
CA PRO A 416 -15.11 -7.07 -7.28
C PRO A 416 -16.06 -7.10 -6.11
N TYR A 417 -16.94 -8.08 -6.17
CA TYR A 417 -17.73 -8.51 -5.04
C TYR A 417 -16.92 -9.40 -4.07
N VAL A 418 -15.85 -10.09 -4.53
CA VAL A 418 -14.99 -11.06 -3.78
C VAL A 418 -14.09 -10.47 -2.68
N LYS A 419 -14.56 -9.41 -2.00
CA LYS A 419 -13.85 -8.75 -0.91
C LYS A 419 -13.61 -9.69 0.27
N TRP A 420 -14.48 -10.69 0.46
CA TRP A 420 -14.30 -11.69 1.50
C TRP A 420 -13.11 -12.60 1.20
N GLU A 421 -13.04 -13.20 0.00
CA GLU A 421 -11.92 -14.06 -0.40
C GLU A 421 -10.60 -13.30 -0.41
N GLN A 422 -10.61 -12.05 -0.89
CA GLN A 422 -9.46 -11.15 -0.78
C GLN A 422 -9.04 -10.96 0.69
N SER A 423 -9.98 -10.74 1.60
CA SER A 423 -9.69 -10.58 3.03
C SER A 423 -9.14 -11.85 3.67
N VAL A 424 -9.62 -13.04 3.28
CA VAL A 424 -9.12 -14.33 3.77
C VAL A 424 -7.64 -14.48 3.40
N ARG A 425 -7.30 -14.24 2.13
CA ARG A 425 -5.92 -14.35 1.65
C ARG A 425 -5.02 -13.29 2.26
N MET A 426 -5.49 -12.04 2.34
CA MET A 426 -4.79 -10.96 3.02
C MET A 426 -4.49 -11.31 4.49
N THR A 427 -5.49 -11.85 5.21
CA THR A 427 -5.32 -12.27 6.60
C THR A 427 -4.28 -13.38 6.74
N ASN A 428 -4.22 -14.36 5.83
CA ASN A 428 -3.17 -15.39 5.84
C ASN A 428 -1.76 -14.77 5.72
N ILE A 429 -1.59 -13.80 4.82
CA ILE A 429 -0.31 -13.12 4.60
C ILE A 429 0.07 -12.30 5.84
N ILE A 430 -0.87 -11.58 6.44
CA ILE A 430 -0.64 -10.83 7.68
C ILE A 430 -0.27 -11.77 8.82
N LEU A 431 -1.01 -12.87 9.01
CA LEU A 431 -0.75 -13.86 10.08
C LEU A 431 0.66 -14.45 9.98
N ALA A 432 1.10 -14.78 8.77
CA ALA A 432 2.43 -15.34 8.55
C ALA A 432 3.55 -14.31 8.81
N ASN A 433 3.39 -13.07 8.32
CA ASN A 433 4.45 -12.05 8.37
C ASN A 433 4.48 -11.23 9.67
N VAL A 434 3.36 -11.10 10.38
CA VAL A 434 3.27 -10.30 11.63
C VAL A 434 3.21 -11.17 12.86
N TYR A 435 2.47 -12.28 12.81
CA TYR A 435 2.17 -13.09 14.00
C TYR A 435 2.92 -14.43 14.03
N GLY A 436 3.68 -14.75 12.97
CA GLY A 436 4.37 -16.04 12.84
C GLY A 436 3.42 -17.24 12.76
N ILE A 437 2.16 -17.02 12.38
CA ILE A 437 1.14 -18.05 12.23
C ILE A 437 1.05 -18.42 10.75
N GLY A 438 1.63 -19.57 10.40
CA GLY A 438 1.85 -19.97 9.01
C GLY A 438 3.26 -19.61 8.54
N ASP A 439 3.49 -19.71 7.23
CA ASP A 439 4.78 -19.40 6.61
C ASP A 439 4.52 -18.61 5.32
N PRO A 440 5.16 -17.42 5.15
CA PRO A 440 5.00 -16.59 3.96
C PRO A 440 5.21 -17.36 2.64
N ALA A 441 6.08 -18.38 2.65
CA ALA A 441 6.38 -19.17 1.47
C ALA A 441 5.19 -19.97 0.93
N TYR A 442 4.18 -20.26 1.77
CA TYR A 442 3.00 -21.04 1.43
C TYR A 442 1.75 -20.19 1.20
N VAL A 443 1.68 -19.00 1.81
CA VAL A 443 0.50 -18.12 1.74
C VAL A 443 0.61 -17.02 0.69
N GLU A 444 1.82 -16.66 0.28
CA GLU A 444 2.08 -15.72 -0.81
C GLU A 444 2.30 -16.44 -2.14
N GLY A 445 1.96 -15.76 -3.23
CA GLY A 445 2.17 -16.27 -4.58
C GLY A 445 3.64 -16.24 -5.00
N PRO A 446 4.08 -17.16 -5.89
CA PRO A 446 5.43 -17.13 -6.42
C PRO A 446 5.80 -15.75 -7.00
N SER A 447 6.93 -15.20 -6.57
CA SER A 447 7.43 -13.90 -7.01
C SER A 447 8.76 -14.08 -7.72
N ALA A 448 8.87 -13.64 -8.98
CA ALA A 448 10.13 -13.68 -9.73
C ALA A 448 11.18 -12.77 -9.08
N VAL A 449 12.37 -13.29 -8.82
CA VAL A 449 13.48 -12.60 -8.14
C VAL A 449 14.64 -12.30 -9.07
N SER A 450 14.99 -13.23 -9.95
CA SER A 450 16.10 -13.07 -10.89
C SER A 450 15.82 -13.77 -12.22
N ILE A 451 16.53 -13.35 -13.26
CA ILE A 451 16.55 -13.98 -14.58
C ILE A 451 18.00 -14.14 -15.06
N GLU A 452 18.33 -15.34 -15.53
CA GLU A 452 19.65 -15.69 -16.08
C GLU A 452 19.49 -16.12 -17.54
N TYR A 453 20.23 -15.50 -18.46
CA TYR A 453 20.13 -15.79 -19.89
C TYR A 453 21.17 -16.82 -20.35
N SER A 454 20.80 -17.66 -21.33
CA SER A 454 21.78 -18.41 -22.11
C SER A 454 22.69 -17.49 -22.92
N ASP A 455 23.84 -18.00 -23.38
CA ASP A 455 24.81 -17.24 -24.19
C ASP A 455 24.17 -16.64 -25.45
N ASP A 456 23.31 -17.42 -26.14
CA ASP A 456 22.57 -16.99 -27.33
C ASP A 456 21.29 -16.18 -27.01
N LYS A 457 20.96 -16.07 -25.72
CA LYS A 457 19.76 -15.45 -25.17
C LYS A 457 18.45 -16.03 -25.71
N GLN A 458 18.45 -17.23 -26.28
CA GLN A 458 17.24 -17.92 -26.73
C GLN A 458 16.56 -18.68 -25.59
N SER A 459 17.23 -18.84 -24.45
CA SER A 459 16.65 -19.34 -23.22
C SER A 459 16.97 -18.43 -22.04
N ALA A 460 16.09 -18.44 -21.04
CA ALA A 460 16.34 -17.80 -19.76
C ALA A 460 15.78 -18.65 -18.62
N VAL A 461 16.45 -18.64 -17.48
CA VAL A 461 15.99 -19.29 -16.23
C VAL A 461 15.56 -18.19 -15.26
N ILE A 462 14.32 -18.26 -14.80
CA ILE A 462 13.75 -17.35 -13.83
C ILE A 462 13.69 -18.06 -12.48
N THR A 463 14.21 -17.42 -11.43
CA THR A 463 14.16 -17.92 -10.05
C THR A 463 13.04 -17.22 -9.28
N PHE A 464 12.29 -17.97 -8.48
CA PHE A 464 11.13 -17.50 -7.74
C PHE A 464 11.32 -17.67 -6.23
N ARG A 465 10.75 -16.76 -5.44
CA ARG A 465 10.49 -16.98 -4.00
C ARG A 465 9.03 -17.29 -3.77
N ASN A 466 8.66 -17.63 -2.53
CA ASN A 466 7.30 -17.96 -2.11
C ASN A 466 6.71 -19.16 -2.86
N VAL A 467 7.49 -20.24 -2.95
CA VAL A 467 7.13 -21.46 -3.68
C VAL A 467 6.68 -22.61 -2.76
N GLY A 468 6.73 -22.42 -1.43
CA GLY A 468 6.47 -23.47 -0.44
C GLY A 468 7.38 -24.69 -0.66
N ASP A 469 6.78 -25.84 -0.92
CA ASP A 469 7.51 -27.07 -1.25
C ASP A 469 8.04 -27.10 -2.69
N GLY A 470 7.51 -26.26 -3.57
CA GLY A 470 7.96 -26.06 -4.95
C GLY A 470 6.88 -25.50 -5.86
N LEU A 471 7.32 -25.04 -7.04
CA LEU A 471 6.42 -24.60 -8.10
C LEU A 471 5.56 -25.76 -8.61
N ARG A 472 4.28 -25.48 -8.87
CA ARG A 472 3.35 -26.44 -9.47
C ARG A 472 2.59 -25.82 -10.64
N ILE A 473 2.09 -26.68 -11.51
CA ILE A 473 1.20 -26.31 -12.61
C ILE A 473 -0.25 -26.57 -12.17
N GLU A 474 -1.09 -25.54 -12.20
CA GLU A 474 -2.54 -25.67 -12.08
C GLU A 474 -3.12 -26.01 -13.47
N GLY A 475 -3.62 -27.24 -13.62
CA GLY A 475 -4.04 -27.80 -14.91
C GLY A 475 -2.93 -28.61 -15.60
N ASP A 476 -3.02 -28.74 -16.93
CA ASP A 476 -2.18 -29.68 -17.70
C ASP A 476 -0.93 -29.02 -18.33
N GLU A 477 -0.87 -27.70 -18.42
CA GLU A 477 0.17 -26.97 -19.15
C GLU A 477 0.56 -25.66 -18.46
N LEU A 478 1.85 -25.35 -18.49
CA LEU A 478 2.37 -24.05 -18.04
C LEU A 478 2.13 -22.96 -19.10
N LYS A 479 1.25 -22.02 -18.77
CA LYS A 479 0.75 -20.92 -19.62
C LYS A 479 1.06 -19.55 -19.00
N GLY A 480 0.81 -18.48 -19.77
CA GLY A 480 0.83 -17.10 -19.27
C GLY A 480 2.17 -16.38 -19.38
N PHE A 481 3.24 -17.07 -19.78
CA PHE A 481 4.54 -16.45 -20.07
C PHE A 481 4.53 -15.75 -21.44
N ILE A 482 5.15 -14.57 -21.50
CA ILE A 482 5.31 -13.76 -22.72
C ILE A 482 6.76 -13.28 -22.83
N ALA A 483 7.40 -13.53 -23.98
CA ALA A 483 8.73 -13.03 -24.28
C ALA A 483 8.65 -11.77 -25.16
N ASN A 484 9.43 -10.74 -24.82
CA ASN A 484 9.54 -9.48 -25.55
C ASN A 484 8.18 -8.79 -25.84
N GLY A 485 7.18 -9.00 -24.99
CA GLY A 485 5.82 -8.46 -25.14
C GLY A 485 5.02 -9.05 -26.32
N SER A 486 5.45 -10.16 -26.91
CA SER A 486 4.74 -10.78 -28.05
C SER A 486 3.83 -11.92 -27.62
N THR A 487 2.51 -11.72 -27.70
CA THR A 487 1.51 -12.79 -27.51
C THR A 487 1.38 -13.74 -28.70
N LYS A 488 1.99 -13.40 -29.85
CA LYS A 488 1.85 -14.16 -31.11
C LYS A 488 2.95 -15.18 -31.34
N ALA A 489 4.11 -14.98 -30.72
CA ALA A 489 5.28 -15.78 -31.00
C ALA A 489 5.35 -16.94 -30.00
N LYS A 490 5.59 -18.16 -30.50
CA LYS A 490 5.65 -19.36 -29.66
C LYS A 490 6.89 -19.30 -28.76
N MET A 491 6.66 -19.21 -27.47
CA MET A 491 7.63 -19.53 -26.43
C MET A 491 7.18 -20.78 -25.68
N THR A 492 8.12 -21.46 -25.05
CA THR A 492 7.84 -22.59 -24.14
C THR A 492 8.33 -22.24 -22.74
N ALA A 493 7.68 -22.81 -21.74
CA ALA A 493 8.07 -22.68 -20.33
C ALA A 493 8.05 -24.06 -19.66
N GLU A 494 9.02 -24.34 -18.80
CA GLU A 494 9.17 -25.60 -18.08
C GLU A 494 9.64 -25.32 -16.65
N ILE A 495 9.04 -25.97 -15.65
CA ILE A 495 9.57 -25.99 -14.28
C ILE A 495 10.76 -26.95 -14.25
N ILE A 496 11.96 -26.44 -13.98
CA ILE A 496 13.21 -27.19 -14.08
C ILE A 496 13.85 -27.49 -12.72
N ASP A 497 13.36 -26.86 -11.65
CA ASP A 497 13.78 -27.05 -10.26
C ASP A 497 12.63 -26.61 -9.33
N LYS A 498 12.81 -26.79 -8.02
CA LYS A 498 11.84 -26.38 -6.97
C LYS A 498 11.34 -24.95 -7.16
N ASP A 499 12.23 -24.03 -7.53
CA ASP A 499 11.99 -22.60 -7.57
C ASP A 499 12.32 -21.96 -8.93
N LYS A 500 12.51 -22.76 -9.99
CA LYS A 500 12.99 -22.27 -11.29
C LYS A 500 12.10 -22.66 -12.46
N VAL A 501 11.85 -21.68 -13.32
CA VAL A 501 11.24 -21.89 -14.63
C VAL A 501 12.23 -21.54 -15.73
N ARG A 502 12.45 -22.46 -16.67
CA ARG A 502 13.13 -22.15 -17.93
C ARG A 502 12.12 -21.72 -18.96
N VAL A 503 12.39 -20.59 -19.61
CA VAL A 503 11.70 -20.18 -20.83
C VAL A 503 12.61 -20.32 -22.04
N THR A 504 12.03 -20.65 -23.20
CA THR A 504 12.75 -20.73 -24.47
C THR A 504 11.97 -20.00 -25.56
N TYR A 505 12.69 -19.25 -26.38
CA TYR A 505 12.13 -18.41 -27.43
C TYR A 505 12.96 -18.48 -28.71
N THR A 506 12.29 -18.44 -29.86
CA THR A 506 12.96 -18.54 -31.19
C THR A 506 13.84 -17.33 -31.55
N LYS A 507 13.84 -16.29 -30.72
CA LYS A 507 14.65 -15.08 -30.88
C LYS A 507 15.32 -14.76 -29.54
N SER A 508 16.30 -13.86 -29.59
CA SER A 508 16.92 -13.32 -28.37
C SER A 508 15.86 -12.69 -27.45
N ILE A 509 15.84 -13.16 -26.20
CA ILE A 509 14.99 -12.68 -25.11
C ILE A 509 15.62 -11.40 -24.54
N LYS A 510 14.79 -10.36 -24.40
CA LYS A 510 15.11 -9.06 -23.79
C LYS A 510 14.30 -8.81 -22.51
N SER A 511 13.15 -9.48 -22.39
CA SER A 511 12.29 -9.42 -21.23
C SER A 511 11.36 -10.62 -21.23
N VAL A 512 10.99 -11.07 -20.04
CA VAL A 512 9.94 -12.06 -19.83
C VAL A 512 8.87 -11.45 -18.93
N SER A 513 7.61 -11.65 -19.26
CA SER A 513 6.49 -11.32 -18.39
C SER A 513 5.57 -12.50 -18.17
N TYR A 514 4.79 -12.45 -17.10
CA TYR A 514 3.81 -13.46 -16.73
C TYR A 514 2.45 -12.81 -16.44
N ASN A 515 1.36 -13.42 -16.91
CA ASN A 515 0.00 -12.90 -16.75
C ASN A 515 -0.11 -11.42 -17.20
N ALA A 516 0.38 -11.16 -18.42
CA ALA A 516 0.65 -9.82 -18.94
C ALA A 516 -0.24 -9.42 -20.14
N GLY A 517 -0.98 -10.36 -20.73
CA GLY A 517 -1.85 -10.11 -21.88
C GLY A 517 -3.30 -9.84 -21.48
N LEU A 518 -3.99 -8.96 -22.22
CA LEU A 518 -5.42 -8.65 -22.04
C LEU A 518 -6.36 -9.87 -22.18
N GLN A 519 -5.93 -10.92 -22.88
CA GLN A 519 -6.65 -12.19 -23.04
C GLN A 519 -6.19 -13.27 -22.04
N ASP A 520 -5.10 -13.01 -21.32
CA ASP A 520 -4.43 -13.96 -20.42
C ASP A 520 -4.67 -13.60 -18.94
N THR A 521 -5.69 -12.80 -18.66
CA THR A 521 -6.01 -12.33 -17.30
C THR A 521 -6.93 -13.29 -16.54
N PHE A 522 -7.55 -14.28 -17.16
CA PHE A 522 -8.49 -15.15 -16.46
C PHE A 522 -7.79 -16.35 -15.80
N PRO A 523 -8.42 -17.03 -14.82
CA PRO A 523 -7.82 -18.18 -14.14
C PRO A 523 -7.28 -19.28 -15.07
N GLU A 524 -7.82 -19.38 -16.30
CA GLU A 524 -7.43 -20.37 -17.32
C GLU A 524 -6.00 -20.20 -17.86
N THR A 525 -5.38 -19.04 -17.66
CA THR A 525 -4.01 -18.72 -18.11
C THR A 525 -3.03 -18.52 -16.94
N ILE A 526 -3.53 -18.50 -15.70
CA ILE A 526 -2.74 -18.36 -14.47
C ILE A 526 -2.46 -19.75 -13.90
N THR A 527 -1.52 -20.44 -14.54
CA THR A 527 -1.25 -21.86 -14.28
C THR A 527 -0.01 -22.10 -13.43
N LEU A 528 0.81 -21.09 -13.12
CA LEU A 528 1.98 -21.24 -12.25
C LEU A 528 1.56 -20.90 -10.83
N CYS A 529 1.69 -21.85 -9.91
CA CYS A 529 1.34 -21.67 -8.50
C CYS A 529 2.47 -22.13 -7.57
N ASN A 530 2.40 -21.73 -6.30
CA ASN A 530 3.16 -22.41 -5.25
C ASN A 530 2.55 -23.78 -4.91
N SER A 531 3.17 -24.52 -3.99
CA SER A 531 2.70 -25.85 -3.58
C SER A 531 1.26 -25.88 -3.08
N GLU A 532 0.76 -24.79 -2.47
CA GLU A 532 -0.61 -24.66 -1.95
C GLU A 532 -1.63 -24.21 -3.00
N GLY A 533 -1.19 -23.85 -4.20
CA GLY A 533 -2.08 -23.36 -5.25
C GLY A 533 -2.33 -21.86 -5.24
N VAL A 534 -1.55 -21.09 -4.48
CA VAL A 534 -1.57 -19.63 -4.60
C VAL A 534 -0.90 -19.25 -5.93
N PRO A 535 -1.59 -18.50 -6.81
CA PRO A 535 -1.07 -18.18 -8.14
C PRO A 535 0.17 -17.29 -8.08
N CYS A 536 1.04 -17.44 -9.08
CA CYS A 536 2.21 -16.59 -9.30
C CYS A 536 1.79 -15.15 -9.59
N ASN A 537 2.62 -14.22 -9.12
CA ASN A 537 2.37 -12.80 -9.29
C ASN A 537 2.49 -12.40 -10.77
N SER A 538 1.67 -11.46 -11.23
CA SER A 538 1.90 -10.85 -12.55
C SER A 538 3.21 -10.07 -12.49
N PHE A 539 4.15 -10.29 -13.40
CA PHE A 539 5.44 -9.61 -13.38
C PHE A 539 5.98 -9.30 -14.77
N ILE A 540 6.94 -8.39 -14.82
CA ILE A 540 7.88 -8.23 -15.92
C ILE A 540 9.31 -8.22 -15.37
N ILE A 541 10.20 -9.00 -15.96
CA ILE A 541 11.61 -9.11 -15.58
C ILE A 541 12.51 -9.02 -16.82
N LYS A 542 13.73 -8.48 -16.66
CA LYS A 542 14.68 -8.17 -17.73
C LYS A 542 16.08 -8.53 -17.35
#